data_AF-B0CXB1-F1
#
_entry.id   AF-B0CXB1-F1
#
_cell.length_a   1.000
_cell.length_b   1.000
_cell.length_c   1.000
_cell.angle_alpha   90.00
_cell.angle_beta   90.00
_cell.angle_gamma   90.00
#
_symmetry.space_group_name_H-M   'P 1'
#
loop_
_entity.id
_entity.type
_entity.pdbx_description
1 polymer ?
#
loop_
_entity_poly.entity_id
_entity_poly.type
_entity_poly.pdbx_seq_one_letter_code
_entity_poly.pdbx_strand_id
1 'polypeptide(L)'
;MRAKPSQIAKLVKGTKDNQGGRLAPARSAKEDAKFKCRADQGEFRDDGTYNVVVQENGDPHGAPIAKTLVDPKVDTGEDVLKRLEDDWGKAK
;
A
#
# COMPACT_ATOMS: atom_id res chain seq x y z
N MET A 1 17.30 3.80 -6.40
CA MET A 1 17.32 3.85 -4.91
C MET A 1 15.96 3.35 -4.45
N ARG A 2 15.86 2.10 -3.97
CA ARG A 2 14.59 1.47 -3.57
C ARG A 2 13.90 2.32 -2.50
N ALA A 3 12.57 2.44 -2.57
CA ALA A 3 11.78 3.16 -1.56
C ALA A 3 12.06 2.58 -0.16
N LYS A 4 11.90 3.40 0.88
CA LYS A 4 12.11 3.01 2.30
C LYS A 4 10.75 2.84 3.01
N PRO A 5 10.65 1.94 4.01
CA PRO A 5 9.42 1.71 4.79
C PRO A 5 8.79 3.00 5.36
N SER A 6 9.62 3.95 5.79
CA SER A 6 9.19 5.25 6.32
C SER A 6 8.40 6.13 5.33
N GLN A 7 8.41 5.82 4.04
CA GLN A 7 7.62 6.52 3.02
C GLN A 7 6.15 6.08 2.99
N ILE A 8 5.82 4.89 3.53
CA ILE A 8 4.45 4.33 3.54
C ILE A 8 3.66 4.74 4.79
N ALA A 9 4.33 5.08 5.90
CA ALA A 9 3.70 5.49 7.16
C ALA A 9 2.74 6.68 7.03
N LYS A 10 2.92 7.51 5.99
CA LYS A 10 2.03 8.62 5.64
C LYS A 10 0.92 8.23 4.64
N LEU A 11 1.02 7.06 4.00
CA LEU A 11 0.07 6.55 2.99
C LEU A 11 -1.03 5.69 3.61
N VAL A 12 -0.75 4.96 4.69
CA VAL A 12 -1.72 4.05 5.34
C VAL A 12 -2.63 4.79 6.34
N LYS A 13 -2.30 6.03 6.70
CA LYS A 13 -2.95 6.78 7.79
C LYS A 13 -4.21 7.58 7.43
N GLY A 14 -4.86 7.31 6.31
CA GLY A 14 -6.12 7.99 6.02
C GLY A 14 -6.73 7.69 4.67
N THR A 15 -7.52 6.63 4.58
CA THR A 15 -8.46 6.44 3.47
C THR A 15 -9.79 5.95 3.97
N LYS A 16 -10.81 6.80 3.82
CA LYS A 16 -12.21 6.53 4.13
C LYS A 16 -13.01 6.05 2.91
N ASP A 17 -12.41 5.93 1.73
CA ASP A 17 -13.17 5.75 0.49
C ASP A 17 -12.81 4.46 -0.28
N ASN A 18 -13.76 3.52 -0.19
CA ASN A 18 -14.29 2.56 -1.18
C ASN A 18 -13.36 1.89 -2.22
N GLN A 19 -13.37 0.54 -2.14
CA GLN A 19 -13.18 -0.47 -3.20
C GLN A 19 -12.17 -0.14 -4.31
N GLY A 20 -10.97 -0.73 -4.23
CA GLY A 20 -9.96 -0.61 -5.30
C GLY A 20 -9.30 0.78 -5.40
N GLY A 21 -9.65 1.70 -4.50
CA GLY A 21 -9.08 3.04 -4.40
C GLY A 21 -7.63 3.00 -3.91
N ARG A 22 -6.78 3.78 -4.57
CA ARG A 22 -5.39 3.98 -4.12
C ARG A 22 -5.39 4.57 -2.72
N LEU A 23 -4.53 4.05 -1.84
CA LEU A 23 -4.35 4.58 -0.48
C LEU A 23 -3.42 5.80 -0.46
N ALA A 24 -2.58 5.93 -1.49
CA ALA A 24 -1.63 7.02 -1.67
C ALA A 24 -2.23 8.22 -2.45
N PRO A 25 -1.67 9.44 -2.31
CA PRO A 25 -2.20 10.61 -2.99
C PRO A 25 -2.24 10.38 -4.51
N ALA A 26 -3.31 10.88 -5.13
CA ALA A 26 -3.65 10.66 -6.54
C ALA A 26 -2.44 10.86 -7.48
N ARG A 27 -2.42 10.08 -8.58
CA ARG A 27 -1.35 10.09 -9.60
C ARG A 27 -1.03 11.52 -10.01
N SER A 28 0.07 12.06 -9.50
CA SER A 28 0.60 13.35 -9.91
C SER A 28 2.10 13.24 -9.97
N ALA A 29 2.71 13.87 -10.97
CA ALA A 29 4.17 13.84 -11.13
C ALA A 29 4.91 14.35 -9.87
N LYS A 30 4.28 15.26 -9.12
CA LYS A 30 4.81 15.81 -7.87
C LYS A 30 4.86 14.78 -6.74
N GLU A 31 3.81 13.97 -6.58
CA GLU A 31 3.74 12.96 -5.53
C GLU A 31 4.55 11.71 -5.90
N ASP A 32 4.63 11.37 -7.20
CA ASP A 32 5.47 10.28 -7.70
C ASP A 32 6.95 10.54 -7.42
N ALA A 33 7.43 11.77 -7.66
CA ALA A 33 8.79 12.19 -7.36
C ALA A 33 9.11 12.18 -5.85
N LYS A 34 8.11 12.46 -5.01
CA LYS A 34 8.25 12.56 -3.55
C LYS A 34 8.25 11.21 -2.85
N PHE A 35 7.36 10.30 -3.27
CA PHE A 35 7.16 9.04 -2.56
C PHE A 35 7.78 7.82 -3.24
N LYS A 36 8.11 7.89 -4.54
CA LYS A 36 8.69 6.81 -5.38
C LYS A 36 7.90 5.48 -5.42
N CYS A 37 6.92 5.32 -4.54
CA CYS A 37 6.05 4.18 -4.43
C CYS A 37 4.62 4.65 -4.12
N ARG A 38 3.65 3.76 -4.32
CA ARG A 38 2.25 3.93 -3.97
C ARG A 38 1.75 2.69 -3.24
N ALA A 39 0.76 2.89 -2.36
CA ALA A 39 0.01 1.81 -1.76
C ALA A 39 -1.37 1.75 -2.43
N ASP A 40 -1.73 0.59 -2.95
CA ASP A 40 -2.98 0.33 -3.64
C ASP A 40 -3.81 -0.66 -2.81
N GLN A 41 -5.09 -0.35 -2.63
CA GLN A 41 -6.05 -1.29 -2.06
C GLN A 41 -6.52 -2.25 -3.15
N GLY A 42 -6.45 -3.54 -2.89
CA GLY A 42 -7.06 -4.56 -3.73
C GLY A 42 -8.57 -4.65 -3.55
N GLU A 43 -9.18 -5.54 -4.32
CA GLU A 43 -10.58 -5.89 -4.18
C GLU A 43 -10.87 -6.57 -2.83
N PHE A 44 -12.09 -6.37 -2.34
CA PHE A 44 -12.58 -7.11 -1.19
C PHE A 44 -12.88 -8.55 -1.60
N ARG A 45 -12.48 -9.48 -0.74
CA ARG A 45 -12.91 -10.88 -0.79
C ARG A 45 -14.29 -11.03 -0.15
N ASP A 46 -14.91 -12.19 -0.37
CA ASP A 46 -16.23 -12.52 0.17
C ASP A 46 -16.30 -12.45 1.71
N ASP A 47 -15.18 -12.66 2.39
CA ASP A 47 -15.06 -12.56 3.86
C ASP A 47 -14.92 -11.11 4.38
N GLY A 48 -14.79 -10.13 3.48
CA GLY A 48 -14.58 -8.72 3.79
C GLY A 48 -13.13 -8.32 3.96
N THR A 49 -12.16 -9.22 3.76
CA THR A 49 -10.73 -8.90 3.76
C THR A 49 -10.29 -8.33 2.41
N TYR A 50 -9.20 -7.58 2.37
CA TYR A 50 -8.61 -7.07 1.12
C TYR A 50 -7.08 -7.07 1.19
N ASN A 51 -6.40 -7.01 0.06
CA ASN A 51 -4.94 -6.87 0.05
C ASN A 51 -4.56 -5.38 0.02
N VAL A 52 -3.49 -5.02 0.72
CA VAL A 52 -2.78 -3.77 0.46
C VAL A 52 -1.47 -4.11 -0.21
N VAL A 53 -1.20 -3.47 -1.34
CA VAL A 53 -0.04 -3.73 -2.17
C VAL A 53 0.75 -2.44 -2.31
N VAL A 54 2.06 -2.49 -2.08
CA VAL A 54 2.96 -1.36 -2.31
C VAL A 54 3.76 -1.61 -3.57
N GLN A 55 3.72 -0.67 -4.52
CA GLN A 55 4.37 -0.79 -5.82
C GLN A 55 5.27 0.41 -6.09
N GLU A 56 6.30 0.22 -6.91
CA GLU A 56 7.13 1.33 -7.41
C GLU A 56 6.32 2.18 -8.41
N ASN A 57 6.52 3.51 -8.36
CA ASN A 57 5.89 4.41 -9.31
C ASN A 57 6.58 4.32 -10.67
N GLY A 58 5.79 4.33 -11.74
CA GLY A 58 6.29 4.16 -13.12
C GLY A 58 6.28 2.71 -13.61
N ASP A 59 6.14 1.72 -12.72
CA ASP A 59 5.99 0.31 -13.09
C ASP A 59 4.65 -0.26 -12.58
N PRO A 60 3.56 -0.15 -13.37
CA PRO A 60 2.24 -0.63 -12.97
C PRO A 60 2.10 -2.16 -12.99
N HIS A 61 2.96 -2.86 -13.74
CA HIS A 61 2.95 -4.32 -13.86
C HIS A 61 4.13 -4.98 -13.12
N GLY A 62 4.99 -4.19 -12.49
CA GLY A 62 6.11 -4.64 -11.70
C GLY A 62 5.70 -5.46 -10.47
N ALA A 63 6.63 -6.30 -10.02
CA ALA A 63 6.48 -7.02 -8.77
C ALA A 63 6.27 -6.02 -7.62
N PRO A 64 5.29 -6.27 -6.74
CA PRO A 64 5.08 -5.41 -5.59
C PRO A 64 6.32 -5.41 -4.68
N ILE A 65 6.57 -4.28 -4.04
CA ILE A 65 7.63 -4.12 -3.02
C ILE A 65 7.21 -4.83 -1.74
N ALA A 66 5.95 -4.66 -1.34
CA ALA A 66 5.35 -5.30 -0.18
C ALA A 66 3.88 -5.60 -0.47
N LYS A 67 3.32 -6.61 0.19
CA LYS A 67 1.91 -6.96 0.10
C LYS A 67 1.48 -7.53 1.44
N THR A 68 0.32 -7.11 1.94
CA THR A 68 -0.26 -7.70 3.14
C THR A 68 -1.76 -7.88 2.99
N LEU A 69 -2.30 -8.87 3.70
CA LEU A 69 -3.74 -9.07 3.85
C LEU A 69 -4.23 -8.15 4.97
N VAL A 70 -5.40 -7.53 4.78
CA VAL A 70 -6.05 -6.66 5.76
C VAL A 70 -7.45 -7.18 6.01
N ASP A 71 -7.76 -7.43 7.28
CA ASP A 71 -9.10 -7.61 7.80
C ASP A 71 -9.55 -6.32 8.51
N PRO A 72 -10.45 -5.51 7.90
CA PRO A 72 -10.86 -4.24 8.47
C PRO A 72 -11.63 -4.36 9.79
N LYS A 73 -12.05 -5.57 10.19
CA LYS A 73 -12.76 -5.80 11.46
C LYS A 73 -11.82 -5.92 12.65
N VAL A 74 -10.56 -6.29 12.43
CA VAL A 74 -9.59 -6.60 13.49
C VAL A 74 -8.25 -5.89 13.34
N ASP A 75 -7.82 -5.59 12.12
CA ASP A 75 -6.52 -4.95 11.87
C ASP A 75 -6.60 -3.45 12.06
N THR A 76 -5.65 -2.90 12.81
CA THR A 76 -5.44 -1.45 12.89
C THR A 76 -4.51 -0.97 11.78
N GLY A 77 -4.51 0.35 11.51
CA GLY A 77 -3.56 0.94 10.57
C GLY A 77 -2.09 0.72 10.96
N GLU A 78 -1.80 0.54 12.26
CA GLU A 78 -0.44 0.25 12.74
C GLU A 78 -0.04 -1.21 12.49
N ASP A 79 -0.96 -2.15 12.63
CA ASP A 79 -0.73 -3.56 12.31
C ASP A 79 -0.43 -3.74 10.83
N VAL A 80 -1.23 -3.10 9.96
CA VAL A 80 -1.05 -3.12 8.51
C VAL A 80 0.29 -2.49 8.14
N LEU A 81 0.63 -1.34 8.76
CA LEU A 81 1.92 -0.70 8.52
C LEU A 81 3.07 -1.63 8.88
N LYS A 82 3.06 -2.19 10.10
CA LYS A 82 4.13 -3.06 10.58
C LYS A 82 4.35 -4.25 9.65
N ARG A 83 3.27 -4.90 9.19
CA ARG A 83 3.38 -6.01 8.22
C ARG A 83 3.99 -5.56 6.89
N LEU A 84 3.63 -4.39 6.38
CA LEU A 84 4.23 -3.84 5.16
C LEU A 84 5.71 -3.48 5.32
N GLU A 85 6.12 -3.02 6.50
CA GLU A 85 7.54 -2.77 6.83
C GLU A 85 8.32 -4.09 6.95
N ASP A 86 7.74 -5.10 7.58
CA ASP A 86 8.33 -6.44 7.76
C ASP A 86 8.49 -7.18 6.41
N ASP A 87 7.53 -7.02 5.50
CA ASP A 87 7.52 -7.63 4.17
C ASP A 87 8.21 -6.77 3.08
N TRP A 88 8.86 -5.68 3.48
CA TRP A 88 9.46 -4.74 2.55
C TRP A 88 10.57 -5.36 1.68
N GLY A 89 10.38 -5.35 0.37
CA GLY A 89 11.28 -5.94 -0.61
C GLY A 89 11.26 -7.47 -0.64
N LYS A 90 10.32 -8.10 0.07
CA LYS A 90 10.14 -9.57 0.12
C LYS A 90 8.97 -10.05 -0.71
N ALA A 91 8.09 -9.16 -1.16
CA ALA A 91 6.98 -9.55 -2.00
C ALA A 91 7.51 -10.11 -3.32
N LYS A 92 7.09 -11.34 -3.64
CA LYS A 92 7.39 -12.08 -4.87
C LYS A 92 6.09 -12.48 -5.54
#